data_AF-A0AB94ID44-F1
#
_entry.id   AF-A0AB94ID44-F1
#
_cell.length_a   1.000
_cell.length_b   1.000
_cell.length_c   1.000
_cell.angle_alpha   90.00
_cell.angle_beta   90.00
_cell.angle_gamma   90.00
#
_symmetry.space_group_name_H-M   'P 1'
#
loop_
_entity.id
_entity.type
_entity.pdbx_description
1 polymer ?
#
loop_
_entity_poly.entity_id
_entity_poly.type
_entity_poly.pdbx_seq_one_letter_code
_entity_poly.pdbx_strand_id
1 'polypeptide(L)'
;MPVIKYQDIFCTRLKQARKRKELSQKQLGIAAGIDEFVASTRINRYEKGIHEASIEIAGRIAEALNVPLAYFYADTDELADIILQYYQKHHN
;
A
#
# COMPACT_ATOMS: atom_id res chain seq x y z
N MET A 1 -13.55 11.81 -20.51
CA MET A 1 -13.55 11.11 -19.21
C MET A 1 -12.14 11.19 -18.64
N PRO A 2 -11.94 11.63 -17.39
CA PRO A 2 -10.61 11.59 -16.80
C PRO A 2 -10.17 10.12 -16.74
N VAL A 3 -9.01 9.83 -17.33
CA VAL A 3 -8.40 8.50 -17.26
C VAL A 3 -7.97 8.30 -15.81
N ILE A 4 -8.66 7.43 -15.07
CA ILE A 4 -8.23 7.03 -13.74
C ILE A 4 -6.81 6.47 -13.88
N LYS A 5 -5.81 7.12 -13.29
CA LYS A 5 -4.46 6.59 -13.25
C LYS A 5 -4.38 5.62 -12.09
N TYR A 6 -4.16 4.34 -12.37
CA TYR A 6 -3.97 3.29 -11.36
C TYR A 6 -2.92 3.65 -10.31
N GLN A 7 -1.94 4.48 -10.69
CA GLN A 7 -0.96 5.05 -9.78
C GLN A 7 -1.60 5.85 -8.64
N ASP A 8 -2.61 6.69 -8.90
CA ASP A 8 -3.27 7.52 -7.89
C ASP A 8 -4.06 6.66 -6.88
N ILE A 9 -4.66 5.55 -7.36
CA ILE A 9 -5.32 4.56 -6.52
C ILE A 9 -4.29 3.92 -5.59
N PHE A 10 -3.17 3.42 -6.13
CA PHE A 10 -2.11 2.80 -5.33
C PHE A 10 -1.58 3.75 -4.25
N CYS A 11 -1.29 5.01 -4.62
CA CYS A 11 -0.79 6.03 -3.69
C CYS A 11 -1.76 6.24 -2.51
N THR A 12 -3.05 6.38 -2.83
CA THR A 12 -4.11 6.58 -1.84
C THR A 12 -4.21 5.38 -0.90
N ARG A 13 -4.29 4.16 -1.46
CA ARG A 13 -4.45 2.93 -0.69
C ARG A 13 -3.24 2.65 0.19
N LEU A 14 -2.03 2.79 -0.34
CA LEU A 14 -0.78 2.66 0.41
C LEU A 14 -0.78 3.55 1.65
N LYS A 15 -1.06 4.84 1.48
CA LYS A 15 -1.06 5.81 2.57
C LYS A 15 -2.14 5.51 3.60
N GLN A 16 -3.33 5.12 3.17
CA GLN A 16 -4.42 4.73 4.06
C GLN A 16 -4.05 3.49 4.90
N ALA A 17 -3.59 2.40 4.28
CA ALA A 17 -3.23 1.18 4.99
C ALA A 17 -2.06 1.41 5.96
N ARG A 18 -1.04 2.18 5.55
CA ARG A 18 0.07 2.56 6.43
C ARG A 18 -0.41 3.31 7.66
N LYS A 19 -1.27 4.31 7.48
CA LYS A 19 -1.83 5.07 8.60
C LYS A 19 -2.71 4.22 9.51
N ARG A 20 -3.54 3.32 8.95
CA ARG A 20 -4.35 2.36 9.72
C ARG A 20 -3.49 1.41 10.58
N LYS A 21 -2.25 1.13 10.15
CA LYS A 21 -1.26 0.35 10.91
C LYS A 21 -0.33 1.20 11.78
N GLU A 22 -0.53 2.52 11.84
CA GLU A 22 0.28 3.46 12.63
C GLU A 22 1.79 3.42 12.33
N LEU A 23 2.18 2.99 11.13
CA LEU A 23 3.58 2.92 10.74
C LEU A 23 4.06 4.25 10.15
N SER A 24 5.27 4.69 10.52
CA SER A 24 5.98 5.72 9.76
C SER A 24 6.40 5.18 8.38
N GLN A 25 6.71 6.09 7.45
CA GLN A 25 7.24 5.71 6.13
C GLN A 25 8.52 4.89 6.24
N LYS A 26 9.40 5.24 7.19
CA LYS A 26 10.64 4.49 7.48
C LYS A 26 10.32 3.08 7.99
N GLN A 27 9.45 2.95 8.99
CA GLN A 27 9.07 1.65 9.55
C GLN A 27 8.44 0.74 8.49
N LEU A 28 7.53 1.26 7.67
CA LEU A 28 6.95 0.48 6.58
C LEU A 28 8.02 0.03 5.58
N GLY A 29 8.91 0.92 5.16
CA GLY A 29 9.95 0.55 4.21
C GLY A 29 10.84 -0.57 4.73
N ILE A 30 11.28 -0.48 5.99
CA ILE A 30 12.08 -1.53 6.65
C ILE A 30 11.29 -2.83 6.76
N ALA A 31 10.01 -2.79 7.15
CA ALA A 31 9.15 -3.97 7.26
C ALA A 31 8.92 -4.65 5.89
N ALA A 32 8.83 -3.87 4.82
CA ALA A 32 8.80 -4.36 3.45
C ALA A 32 10.20 -4.76 2.93
N GLY A 33 11.21 -4.80 3.80
CA GLY A 33 12.62 -5.10 3.56
C GLY A 33 13.28 -4.24 2.47
N ILE A 34 12.92 -2.96 2.46
CA ILE A 34 13.69 -1.89 1.83
C ILE A 34 14.83 -1.51 2.79
N ASP A 35 16.02 -1.29 2.23
CA ASP A 35 17.18 -0.82 2.99
C ASP A 35 16.85 0.42 3.85
N GLU A 36 17.27 0.38 5.12
CA GLU A 36 16.91 1.37 6.14
C GLU A 36 17.29 2.81 5.75
N PHE A 37 18.42 3.00 5.06
CA PHE A 37 18.93 4.32 4.70
C PHE A 37 18.05 5.01 3.63
N VAL A 38 17.30 4.22 2.85
CA VAL A 38 16.43 4.72 1.78
C VAL A 38 14.95 4.44 2.00
N ALA A 39 14.59 3.69 3.06
CA ALA A 39 13.23 3.25 3.36
C ALA A 39 12.20 4.38 3.36
N SER A 40 12.44 5.43 4.16
CA SER A 40 11.53 6.58 4.27
C SER A 40 11.32 7.26 2.91
N THR A 41 12.42 7.53 2.18
CA THR A 41 12.41 8.21 0.89
C THR A 41 11.68 7.39 -0.18
N ARG A 42 11.88 6.06 -0.23
CA ARG A 42 11.19 5.19 -1.18
C ARG A 42 9.69 5.15 -0.94
N ILE A 43 9.25 4.92 0.30
CA ILE A 43 7.82 4.93 0.63
C ILE A 43 7.20 6.32 0.36
N ASN A 44 7.90 7.42 0.68
CA ASN A 44 7.43 8.78 0.37
C ASN A 44 7.17 8.99 -1.12
N ARG A 45 8.08 8.50 -1.98
CA ARG A 45 7.96 8.59 -3.43
C ARG A 45 6.80 7.77 -3.97
N TYR A 46 6.55 6.58 -3.41
CA TYR A 46 5.38 5.78 -3.74
C TYR A 46 4.07 6.47 -3.32
N GLU A 47 3.98 7.01 -2.10
CA GLU A 47 2.78 7.72 -1.64
C GLU A 47 2.48 9.02 -2.40
N LYS A 48 3.48 9.61 -3.06
CA LYS A 48 3.34 10.82 -3.87
C LYS A 48 3.16 10.53 -5.37
N GLY A 49 3.20 9.28 -5.80
CA GLY A 49 3.15 8.93 -7.22
C GLY A 49 4.36 9.40 -8.02
N ILE A 50 5.51 9.60 -7.38
CA ILE A 50 6.75 9.97 -8.08
C ILE A 50 7.35 8.75 -8.78
N HIS A 51 7.27 7.59 -8.13
CA HIS A 51 7.67 6.31 -8.71
C HIS A 51 6.56 5.28 -8.53
N GLU A 52 6.51 4.34 -9.47
CA GLU A 52 5.66 3.16 -9.38
C GLU A 52 6.39 2.06 -8.62
N ALA A 53 5.67 1.38 -7.73
CA ALA A 53 6.18 0.17 -7.09
C ALA A 53 5.99 -1.00 -8.06
N SER A 54 7.02 -1.84 -8.24
CA SER A 54 6.83 -3.11 -8.92
C SER A 54 5.84 -3.98 -8.14
N ILE A 55 5.21 -4.95 -8.81
CA ILE A 55 4.27 -5.86 -8.18
C ILE A 55 4.91 -6.63 -7.00
N GLU A 56 6.20 -6.95 -7.10
CA GLU A 56 6.97 -7.59 -6.04
C GLU A 56 7.10 -6.68 -4.80
N ILE A 57 7.45 -5.41 -5.00
CA ILE A 57 7.53 -4.44 -3.89
C ILE A 57 6.14 -4.18 -3.30
N ALA A 58 5.10 -4.08 -4.14
CA ALA A 58 3.72 -3.96 -3.68
C ALA A 58 3.30 -5.17 -2.84
N GLY A 59 3.67 -6.39 -3.24
CA GLY A 59 3.44 -7.61 -2.46
C GLY A 59 4.07 -7.55 -1.06
N ARG A 60 5.36 -7.20 -0.98
CA ARG A 60 6.07 -7.06 0.30
C ARG A 60 5.48 -5.97 1.19
N ILE A 61 5.00 -4.87 0.60
CA ILE A 61 4.30 -3.81 1.34
C ILE A 61 2.93 -4.31 1.83
N ALA A 62 2.19 -5.08 1.02
CA ALA A 62 0.92 -5.70 1.43
C ALA A 62 1.10 -6.62 2.64
N GLU A 63 2.11 -7.50 2.58
CA GLU A 63 2.49 -8.37 3.70
C GLU A 63 2.84 -7.57 4.95
N ALA A 64 3.71 -6.57 4.84
CA ALA A 64 4.10 -5.70 5.95
C ALA A 64 2.91 -4.94 6.57
N LEU A 65 1.90 -4.61 5.76
CA LEU A 65 0.68 -3.93 6.19
C LEU A 65 -0.43 -4.89 6.60
N ASN A 66 -0.23 -6.20 6.48
CA ASN A 66 -1.24 -7.23 6.70
C ASN A 66 -2.56 -6.93 5.96
N VAL A 67 -2.45 -6.61 4.67
CA VAL A 67 -3.57 -6.39 3.75
C VAL A 67 -3.35 -7.23 2.49
N PRO A 68 -4.42 -7.67 1.80
CA PRO A 68 -4.25 -8.40 0.54
C PRO A 68 -3.73 -7.45 -0.55
N LEU A 69 -2.90 -7.95 -1.47
CA LEU A 69 -2.34 -7.17 -2.59
C LEU A 69 -3.42 -6.44 -3.41
N ALA A 70 -4.58 -7.06 -3.58
CA ALA A 70 -5.73 -6.49 -4.28
C ALA A 70 -6.21 -5.15 -3.69
N TYR A 71 -6.01 -4.93 -2.39
CA TYR A 71 -6.40 -3.69 -1.71
C TYR A 71 -5.78 -2.44 -2.37
N PHE A 72 -4.55 -2.54 -2.89
CA PHE A 72 -3.89 -1.39 -3.51
C PHE A 72 -4.49 -0.95 -4.85
N TYR A 73 -5.38 -1.76 -5.42
CA TYR A 73 -6.00 -1.51 -6.72
C TYR A 73 -7.53 -1.31 -6.62
N ALA A 74 -8.06 -1.19 -5.40
CA ALA A 74 -9.45 -0.84 -5.17
C ALA A 74 -9.68 0.66 -5.42
N ASP A 75 -10.38 1.01 -6.48
CA ASP A 75 -10.64 2.40 -6.90
C ASP A 75 -11.60 3.15 -5.94
N THR A 76 -12.52 2.43 -5.30
CA THR A 76 -13.49 2.99 -4.34
C THR A 76 -13.24 2.52 -2.91
N ASP A 77 -13.55 3.38 -1.93
CA ASP A 77 -13.39 3.05 -0.51
C ASP A 77 -14.27 1.84 -0.11
N GLU A 78 -15.48 1.75 -0.68
CA GLU A 78 -16.39 0.61 -0.47
C GLU A 78 -15.75 -0.72 -0.90
N LEU A 79 -15.18 -0.77 -2.12
CA LEU A 79 -14.49 -1.98 -2.59
C LEU A 79 -13.27 -2.32 -1.72
N ALA A 80 -12.50 -1.31 -1.32
CA ALA A 80 -11.34 -1.49 -0.47
C ALA A 80 -11.71 -2.09 0.89
N ASP A 81 -12.81 -1.62 1.48
CA ASP A 81 -13.30 -2.13 2.76
C ASP A 81 -13.87 -3.54 2.63
N ILE A 82 -14.60 -3.87 1.55
CA ILE A 82 -15.05 -5.24 1.27
C ILE A 82 -13.87 -6.21 1.16
N ILE A 83 -12.82 -5.82 0.42
CA ILE A 83 -11.60 -6.62 0.27
C ILE A 83 -10.95 -6.89 1.63
N LEU A 84 -10.85 -5.88 2.49
CA LEU A 84 -10.27 -6.02 3.82
C LEU A 84 -11.12 -6.91 4.74
N GLN A 85 -12.44 -6.72 4.74
CA GLN A 85 -13.35 -7.56 5.54
C GLN A 85 -13.28 -9.03 5.12
N TYR A 86 -13.26 -9.31 3.81
CA TYR A 86 -13.10 -10.65 3.28
C TYR A 86 -11.78 -11.27 3.75
N TYR A 87 -10.67 -10.53 3.61
CA TYR A 87 -9.33 -10.97 4.03
C TYR A 87 -9.28 -11.28 5.53
N GLN A 88 -9.76 -10.36 6.38
CA GLN A 88 -9.78 -10.55 7.84
C GLN A 88 -10.58 -11.76 8.28
N LYS A 89 -11.70 -12.04 7.60
CA LYS A 89 -12.57 -13.19 7.93
C LYS A 89 -11.96 -14.54 7.57
N HIS A 90 -11.01 -14.59 6.63
CA HIS A 90 -10.44 -15.83 6.09
C HIS A 90 -8.93 -15.99 6.34
N HIS A 91 -8.33 -15.09 7.12
CA HIS A 91 -6.91 -15.15 7.55
C HIS A 91 -6.77 -15.13 9.10
N ASN A 92 -7.84 -15.52 9.81
CA ASN A 92 -7.84 -15.85 11.24
C ASN A 92 -8.14 -17.32 11.45
#